data_AF-A0A1G0F007-F1
#
_entry.id   AF-A0A1G0F007-F1
#
_cell.length_a   1.000
_cell.length_b   1.000
_cell.length_c   1.000
_cell.angle_alpha   90.00
_cell.angle_beta   90.00
_cell.angle_gamma   90.00
#
_symmetry.space_group_name_H-M   'P 1'
#
loop_
_entity.id
_entity.type
_entity.pdbx_description
1 polymer ?
#
loop_
_entity_poly.entity_id
_entity_poly.type
_entity_poly.pdbx_seq_one_letter_code
_entity_poly.pdbx_strand_id
1 'polypeptide(L)'
;MSVLSLKPVAPYQAKEGEEYMNPQQLSHFRRVLNDIKAGLGEDIDRAVHTMQDEATVFADPNDRATQESDISLELRNRDRERKLIKKIDEMVAKIDSGDYGYCDNCGIEIGLGRLEARPTATQ
;
A
#
# COMPACT_ATOMS: atom_id res chain seq x y z
N MET A 1 12.62 -12.46 2.61
CA MET A 1 12.12 -11.15 2.14
C MET A 1 11.67 -11.30 0.69
N SER A 2 10.46 -11.78 0.46
CA SER A 2 9.93 -11.93 -0.90
C SER A 2 9.54 -10.54 -1.41
N VAL A 3 10.43 -9.92 -2.18
CA VAL A 3 10.11 -8.77 -3.01
C VAL A 3 9.36 -9.29 -4.24
N LEU A 4 8.08 -9.64 -4.08
CA LEU A 4 7.21 -9.76 -5.23
C LEU A 4 7.02 -8.35 -5.76
N SER A 5 7.85 -8.06 -6.78
CA SER A 5 7.81 -6.86 -7.56
C SER A 5 6.43 -6.76 -8.21
N LEU A 6 5.48 -6.11 -7.53
CA LEU A 6 4.44 -5.37 -8.22
C LEU A 6 5.14 -4.59 -9.32
N LYS A 7 4.80 -4.85 -10.58
CA LYS A 7 5.39 -4.07 -11.67
C LYS A 7 5.02 -2.62 -11.39
N PRO A 8 6.00 -1.72 -11.18
CA PRO A 8 5.67 -0.35 -10.87
C PRO A 8 4.88 0.20 -12.05
N VAL A 9 3.68 0.71 -11.75
CA VAL A 9 2.90 1.44 -12.74
C VAL A 9 3.78 2.60 -13.21
N ALA A 10 3.98 2.70 -14.52
CA ALA A 10 4.80 3.77 -15.07
C ALA A 10 4.22 5.14 -14.65
N PRO A 11 5.05 6.10 -14.19
CA PRO A 11 4.56 7.40 -13.74
C PRO A 11 3.73 8.09 -14.81
N TYR A 12 2.68 8.80 -14.39
CA TYR A 12 1.87 9.61 -15.29
C TYR A 12 2.69 10.75 -15.89
N GLN A 13 2.56 10.95 -17.20
CA GLN A 13 3.24 12.02 -17.93
C GLN A 13 2.21 13.12 -18.24
N ALA A 14 2.21 14.18 -17.42
CA ALA A 14 1.34 15.32 -17.63
C ALA A 14 1.70 16.06 -18.93
N LYS A 15 0.69 16.38 -19.73
CA LYS A 15 0.87 17.25 -20.92
C LYS A 15 0.74 18.71 -20.54
N GLU A 16 1.31 19.58 -21.37
CA GLU A 16 1.23 21.02 -21.18
C GLU A 16 -0.22 21.50 -21.19
N GLY A 17 -0.62 22.26 -20.17
CA GLY A 17 -1.98 22.79 -20.02
C GLY A 17 -3.04 21.79 -19.56
N GLU A 18 -2.66 20.58 -19.12
CA GLU A 18 -3.63 19.66 -18.52
C GLU A 18 -4.17 20.20 -17.19
N GLU A 19 -5.49 20.09 -17.01
CA GLU A 19 -6.14 20.39 -15.74
C GLU A 19 -5.71 19.39 -14.67
N TYR A 20 -5.48 19.91 -13.46
CA TYR A 20 -5.11 19.12 -12.30
C TYR A 20 -6.24 18.16 -11.92
N MET A 21 -5.90 16.90 -11.64
CA MET A 21 -6.85 15.83 -11.29
C MET A 21 -7.96 15.62 -12.34
N ASN A 22 -7.59 15.76 -13.61
CA ASN A 22 -8.46 15.36 -14.71
C ASN A 22 -8.78 13.84 -14.68
N PRO A 23 -9.78 13.36 -15.45
CA PRO A 23 -10.17 11.96 -15.46
C PRO A 23 -9.03 10.97 -15.79
N GLN A 24 -8.04 11.38 -16.60
CA GLN A 24 -6.90 10.52 -16.94
C GLN A 24 -5.96 10.37 -15.73
N GLN A 25 -5.63 11.47 -15.04
CA GLN A 25 -4.83 11.46 -13.82
C GLN A 25 -5.49 10.65 -12.70
N LEU A 26 -6.79 10.86 -12.47
CA LEU A 26 -7.54 10.12 -11.45
C LEU A 26 -7.61 8.62 -11.77
N SER A 27 -7.79 8.27 -13.06
CA SER A 27 -7.78 6.86 -13.49
C SER A 27 -6.43 6.19 -13.24
N HIS A 28 -5.33 6.93 -13.47
CA HIS A 28 -3.98 6.45 -13.20
C HIS A 28 -3.77 6.19 -11.71
N PHE A 29 -4.04 7.18 -10.85
CA PHE A 29 -3.85 7.02 -9.41
C PHE A 29 -4.78 5.96 -8.81
N ARG A 30 -6.01 5.81 -9.31
CA ARG A 30 -6.89 4.70 -8.93
C ARG A 30 -6.27 3.34 -9.24
N ARG A 31 -5.68 3.17 -10.43
CA ARG A 31 -4.98 1.94 -10.80
C ARG A 31 -3.79 1.71 -9.88
N VAL A 32 -2.94 2.72 -9.67
CA VAL A 32 -1.77 2.62 -8.77
C VAL A 32 -2.18 2.17 -7.37
N LEU A 33 -3.20 2.81 -6.77
CA LEU A 33 -3.72 2.49 -5.45
C LEU A 33 -4.24 1.05 -5.39
N ASN A 34 -5.02 0.61 -6.37
CA ASN A 34 -5.56 -0.75 -6.43
C ASN A 34 -4.48 -1.81 -6.61
N ASP A 35 -3.46 -1.54 -7.43
CA ASP A 35 -2.33 -2.45 -7.64
C ASP A 35 -1.52 -2.63 -6.34
N ILE A 36 -1.28 -1.53 -5.61
CA ILE A 36 -0.63 -1.59 -4.28
C ILE A 36 -1.49 -2.42 -3.31
N LYS A 37 -2.81 -2.16 -3.25
CA LYS A 37 -3.72 -2.89 -2.37
C LYS A 37 -3.72 -4.40 -2.68
N ALA A 38 -3.76 -4.76 -3.96
CA ALA A 38 -3.75 -6.16 -4.39
C ALA A 38 -2.46 -6.86 -3.95
N GLY A 39 -1.29 -6.26 -4.20
CA GLY A 39 -0.02 -6.86 -3.76
C GLY A 39 0.11 -6.98 -2.25
N LEU A 40 -0.34 -5.98 -1.48
CA LEU A 40 -0.40 -6.08 -0.01
C LEU A 40 -1.29 -7.24 0.44
N GLY A 41 -2.44 -7.44 -0.22
CA GLY A 41 -3.34 -8.56 0.06
C GLY A 41 -2.65 -9.92 -0.18
N GLU A 42 -2.01 -10.08 -1.35
CA GLU A 42 -1.27 -11.31 -1.69
C GLU A 42 -0.12 -11.59 -0.73
N ASP A 43 0.60 -10.55 -0.28
CA ASP A 43 1.68 -10.69 0.69
C ASP A 43 1.17 -11.07 2.08
N ILE A 44 0.05 -10.49 2.53
CA ILE A 44 -0.60 -10.87 3.78
C ILE A 44 -1.05 -12.33 3.72
N ASP A 45 -1.74 -12.75 2.66
CA ASP A 45 -2.25 -14.12 2.51
C ASP A 45 -1.12 -15.14 2.54
N ARG A 46 -0.02 -14.87 1.81
CA ARG A 46 1.18 -15.72 1.80
C ARG A 46 1.81 -15.84 3.18
N ALA A 47 1.96 -14.72 3.89
CA ALA A 47 2.55 -14.71 5.22
C ALA A 47 1.69 -15.50 6.22
N VAL A 48 0.36 -15.37 6.16
CA VAL A 48 -0.55 -16.16 7.00
C VAL A 48 -0.36 -17.65 6.77
N HIS A 49 -0.23 -18.09 5.51
CA HIS A 49 0.06 -19.50 5.21
C HIS A 49 1.41 -19.95 5.78
N THR A 50 2.48 -19.18 5.57
CA THR A 50 3.80 -19.50 6.13
C THR A 50 3.76 -19.63 7.65
N MET A 51 3.09 -18.70 8.34
CA MET A 51 2.98 -18.71 9.80
C MET A 51 2.17 -19.91 10.32
N GLN A 52 1.15 -20.35 9.58
CA GLN A 52 0.38 -21.55 9.92
C GLN A 52 1.24 -22.81 9.80
N ASP A 53 2.04 -22.92 8.75
CA ASP A 53 2.95 -24.05 8.55
C ASP A 53 4.02 -24.10 9.64
N GLU A 54 4.65 -22.96 9.95
CA GLU A 54 5.67 -22.86 11.01
C GLU A 54 5.10 -23.23 12.39
N ALA A 55 3.87 -22.83 12.71
CA ALA A 55 3.22 -23.15 13.98
C ALA A 55 2.97 -24.65 14.19
N THR A 56 3.04 -25.48 13.14
CA THR A 56 2.89 -26.94 13.23
C THR A 56 4.22 -27.67 13.44
N VAL A 57 5.35 -26.98 13.32
CA VAL A 57 6.68 -27.55 13.53
C VAL A 57 7.01 -27.52 15.02
N PHE A 58 7.18 -28.69 15.63
CA PHE A 58 7.60 -28.80 17.03
C PHE A 58 9.08 -28.43 17.17
N ALA A 59 9.34 -27.15 17.43
CA ALA A 59 10.66 -26.63 17.72
C ALA A 59 11.20 -27.19 19.03
N ASP A 60 12.52 -27.41 19.10
CA ASP A 60 13.17 -27.60 20.38
C ASP A 60 13.08 -26.32 21.25
N PRO A 61 13.37 -26.37 22.55
CA PRO A 61 13.20 -25.20 23.42
C PRO A 61 13.99 -23.95 23.02
N ASN A 62 15.12 -24.08 22.33
CA ASN A 62 15.92 -22.94 21.86
C ASN A 62 15.38 -22.40 20.53
N ASP A 63 14.98 -23.28 19.62
CA ASP A 63 14.38 -22.91 18.34
C ASP A 63 13.03 -22.20 18.53
N ARG A 64 12.29 -22.56 19.58
CA ARG A 64 11.01 -21.92 19.92
C ARG A 64 11.15 -20.42 20.21
N ALA A 65 12.19 -20.02 20.94
CA ALA A 65 12.39 -18.60 21.28
C ALA A 65 12.66 -17.75 20.02
N THR A 66 13.41 -18.29 19.06
CA THR A 66 13.67 -17.67 17.76
C THR A 66 12.38 -17.57 16.95
N GLN A 67 11.64 -18.68 16.84
CA GLN A 67 10.37 -18.73 16.10
C GLN A 67 9.32 -17.74 16.64
N GLU A 68 9.12 -17.67 17.95
CA GLU A 68 8.18 -16.73 18.56
C GLU A 68 8.55 -15.27 18.26
N SER A 69 9.86 -14.96 18.22
CA SER A 69 10.36 -13.64 17.89
C SER A 69 10.07 -13.26 16.43
N ASP A 70 10.29 -14.20 15.51
CA ASP A 70 10.03 -14.00 14.08
C ASP A 70 8.53 -13.84 13.79
N ILE A 71 7.68 -14.68 14.39
CA ILE A 71 6.22 -14.57 14.32
C ILE A 71 5.74 -13.21 14.84
N SER A 72 6.27 -12.76 15.98
CA SER A 72 5.92 -11.46 16.57
C SER A 72 6.29 -10.30 15.67
N LEU A 73 7.44 -10.36 15.00
CA LEU A 73 7.86 -9.37 14.02
C LEU A 73 6.95 -9.37 12.80
N GLU A 74 6.61 -10.55 12.27
CA GLU A 74 5.76 -10.69 11.10
C GLU A 74 4.35 -10.15 11.35
N LEU A 75 3.72 -10.49 12.49
CA LEU A 75 2.43 -9.94 12.90
C LEU A 75 2.41 -8.41 12.92
N ARG A 76 3.49 -7.78 13.43
CA ARG A 76 3.61 -6.31 13.44
C ARG A 76 3.72 -5.73 12.03
N ASN A 77 4.39 -6.41 11.11
CA ASN A 77 4.45 -6.01 9.70
C ASN A 77 3.08 -6.10 9.05
N ARG A 78 2.37 -7.22 9.24
CA ARG A 78 1.00 -7.41 8.72
C ARG A 78 0.03 -6.34 9.22
N ASP A 79 0.14 -5.94 10.48
CA ASP A 79 -0.70 -4.88 11.05
C ASP A 79 -0.46 -3.51 10.39
N ARG A 80 0.78 -3.22 9.97
CA ARG A 80 1.11 -1.99 9.23
C ARG A 80 0.53 -2.03 7.82
N GLU A 81 0.63 -3.16 7.14
CA GLU A 81 0.09 -3.35 5.79
C GLU A 81 -1.44 -3.28 5.79
N ARG A 82 -2.11 -3.90 6.76
CA ARG A 82 -3.56 -3.78 6.95
C ARG A 82 -3.99 -2.32 7.14
N LYS A 83 -3.24 -1.53 7.91
CA LYS A 83 -3.51 -0.09 8.06
C LYS A 83 -3.27 0.67 6.76
N LEU A 84 -2.27 0.29 5.97
CA LEU A 84 -2.02 0.87 4.66
C LEU A 84 -3.14 0.56 3.67
N ILE A 85 -3.67 -0.67 3.65
CA ILE A 85 -4.85 -1.04 2.85
C ILE A 85 -6.04 -0.15 3.20
N LYS A 86 -6.33 0.06 4.49
CA LYS A 86 -7.41 0.97 4.91
C LYS A 86 -7.19 2.39 4.39
N LYS A 87 -5.95 2.89 4.47
CA LYS A 87 -5.60 4.21 3.94
C LYS A 87 -5.76 4.28 2.42
N ILE A 88 -5.46 3.21 1.69
CA ILE A 88 -5.68 3.14 0.25
C ILE A 88 -7.17 3.22 -0.06
N ASP A 89 -8.02 2.49 0.68
CA ASP A 89 -9.48 2.57 0.51
C ASP A 89 -10.01 3.98 0.75
N GLU A 90 -9.48 4.69 1.75
CA GLU A 90 -9.79 6.11 1.97
C GLU A 90 -9.38 6.98 0.77
N MET A 91 -8.21 6.74 0.17
CA MET A 91 -7.77 7.52 -1.00
C MET A 91 -8.63 7.24 -2.23
N VAL A 92 -9.04 5.98 -2.45
CA VAL A 92 -9.97 5.63 -3.52
C VAL A 92 -11.31 6.34 -3.33
N ALA A 93 -11.82 6.39 -2.09
CA ALA A 93 -13.02 7.15 -1.77
C ALA A 93 -12.86 8.65 -2.03
N LYS A 94 -11.68 9.23 -1.76
CA LYS A 94 -11.38 10.63 -2.11
C LYS A 94 -11.32 10.86 -3.63
N ILE A 95 -10.92 9.87 -4.41
CA ILE A 95 -11.00 9.96 -5.88
C ILE A 95 -12.47 10.00 -6.30
N ASP A 96 -13.35 9.21 -5.67
CA ASP A 96 -14.79 9.22 -5.95
C ASP A 96 -15.47 10.55 -5.54
N SER A 97 -15.00 11.19 -4.46
CA SER A 97 -15.55 12.48 -4.00
C SER A 97 -14.99 13.70 -4.73
N GLY A 98 -13.86 13.55 -5.44
CA GLY A 98 -13.15 14.65 -6.11
C GLY A 98 -12.15 15.39 -5.21
N ASP A 99 -11.91 14.92 -3.99
CA ASP A 99 -10.99 15.55 -3.02
C ASP A 99 -9.56 15.00 -3.12
N TYR A 100 -9.33 13.95 -3.92
CA TYR A 100 -8.00 13.38 -4.09
C TYR A 100 -7.05 14.37 -4.77
N GLY A 101 -5.82 14.43 -4.29
CA GLY A 101 -4.79 15.35 -4.78
C GLY A 101 -4.66 16.62 -3.98
N TYR A 102 -5.61 16.96 -3.10
CA TYR A 102 -5.53 18.18 -2.31
C TYR A 102 -5.06 17.90 -0.87
N CYS A 103 -4.35 18.86 -0.28
CA CYS A 103 -3.91 18.78 1.12
C CYS A 103 -5.10 18.91 2.07
N ASP A 104 -5.27 17.95 2.98
CA ASP A 104 -6.39 17.90 3.94
C ASP A 104 -6.40 19.11 4.90
N ASN A 105 -5.26 19.78 5.09
CA ASN A 105 -5.13 20.86 6.05
C ASN A 105 -5.29 22.26 5.44
N CYS A 106 -4.91 22.46 4.18
CA CYS A 106 -4.92 23.78 3.55
C CYS A 106 -5.63 23.82 2.18
N GLY A 107 -6.07 22.69 1.64
CA GLY A 107 -6.75 22.60 0.35
C GLY A 107 -5.87 22.85 -0.88
N ILE A 108 -4.55 23.03 -0.70
CA ILE A 108 -3.61 23.27 -1.81
C ILE A 108 -3.33 21.95 -2.54
N GLU A 109 -3.14 22.04 -3.85
CA GLU A 109 -2.73 20.92 -4.71
C GLU A 109 -1.43 20.27 -4.22
N ILE A 110 -1.45 18.94 -4.11
CA ILE A 110 -0.28 18.12 -3.87
C ILE A 110 0.36 17.82 -5.23
N GLY A 111 1.63 18.20 -5.40
CA GLY A 111 2.32 18.02 -6.68
C GLY A 111 2.30 16.56 -7.17
N LEU A 112 2.08 16.37 -8.48
CA LEU A 112 1.94 15.04 -9.09
C LEU A 112 3.11 14.12 -8.78
N GLY A 113 4.36 14.60 -8.88
CA GLY A 113 5.55 13.78 -8.55
C GLY A 113 5.57 13.27 -7.11
N ARG A 114 4.92 13.98 -6.18
CA ARG A 114 4.77 13.54 -4.79
C ARG A 114 3.72 12.44 -4.66
N LEU A 115 2.60 12.57 -5.37
CA LEU A 115 1.56 11.54 -5.42
C LEU A 115 2.04 10.28 -6.15
N GLU A 116 2.89 10.41 -7.17
CA GLU A 116 3.54 9.27 -7.83
C GLU A 116 4.48 8.52 -6.87
N ALA A 117 5.26 9.24 -6.07
CA ALA A 117 6.13 8.63 -5.07
C ALA A 117 5.34 8.04 -3.89
N ARG A 118 4.23 8.69 -3.50
CA ARG A 118 3.39 8.28 -2.39
C ARG A 118 1.92 8.66 -2.66
N PRO A 119 1.12 7.75 -3.26
CA PRO A 119 -0.27 8.05 -3.63
C PRO A 119 -1.22 8.14 -2.43
N THR A 120 -0.74 7.82 -1.23
CA THR A 120 -1.48 8.00 0.04
C THR A 120 -1.11 9.29 0.78
N ALA A 121 -0.44 10.24 0.11
CA ALA A 121 -0.07 11.49 0.72
C ALA A 121 -1.28 12.43 0.82
N THR A 122 -1.49 13.02 2.00
CA THR A 122 -2.65 13.86 2.33
C THR A 122 -2.28 15.27 2.78
N GLN A 123 -0.99 15.55 2.91
CA GLN A 123 -0.38 16.82 3.32
C GLN A 123 1.02 16.84 2.76
#